data_AF-A0A973K2G9-F1
#
_entry.id   AF-A0A973K2G9-F1
#
_cell.length_a   1.000
_cell.length_b   1.000
_cell.length_c   1.000
_cell.angle_alpha   90.00
_cell.angle_beta   90.00
_cell.angle_gamma   90.00
#
_symmetry.space_group_name_H-M   'P 1'
#
loop_
_entity.id
_entity.type
_entity.pdbx_description
1 polymer ?
#
loop_
_entity_poly.entity_id
_entity_poly.type
_entity_poly.pdbx_seq_one_letter_code
_entity_poly.pdbx_strand_id
1 'polypeptide(L)'
;AGSRLREGYSSYGLPLGEAFQLRDDLLGLFGDPSHTGKANADDVAGHRPTALLAETWRLAGADDRERLSALLGRPALDEDALDTVRGVMRALRTPDRIEDMIGARVEEALGALDELTLPAPAANALTALARSATDRPS
;
A
#
# COMPACT_ATOMS: atom_id res chain seq x y z
N ALA A 1 0.54 -16.53 -30.19
CA ALA A 1 0.99 -15.14 -29.99
C ALA A 1 0.20 -14.43 -28.89
N GLY A 2 -1.14 -14.57 -28.82
CA GLY A 2 -1.98 -13.83 -27.86
C GLY A 2 -1.90 -14.23 -26.37
N SER A 3 -1.53 -15.47 -26.03
CA SER A 3 -1.42 -15.91 -24.61
C SER A 3 -0.20 -15.30 -23.91
N ARG A 4 0.98 -15.40 -24.53
CA ARG A 4 2.24 -14.83 -24.02
C ARG A 4 2.18 -13.32 -23.79
N LEU A 5 1.49 -12.60 -24.67
CA LEU A 5 1.33 -11.16 -24.51
C LEU A 5 0.40 -10.80 -23.34
N ARG A 6 -0.67 -11.58 -23.14
CA ARG A 6 -1.55 -11.43 -21.96
C ARG A 6 -0.85 -11.78 -20.67
N GLU A 7 -0.07 -12.87 -20.66
CA GLU A 7 0.75 -13.28 -19.52
C GLU A 7 1.74 -12.17 -19.15
N GLY A 8 2.48 -11.60 -20.10
CA GLY A 8 3.40 -10.51 -19.81
C GLY A 8 2.71 -9.22 -19.32
N TYR A 9 1.54 -8.86 -19.86
CA TYR A 9 0.76 -7.74 -19.32
C TYR A 9 0.22 -8.02 -17.91
N SER A 10 -0.11 -9.27 -17.58
CA SER A 10 -0.46 -9.66 -16.21
C SER A 10 0.75 -9.58 -15.27
N SER A 11 1.93 -10.04 -15.71
CA SER A 11 3.17 -9.93 -14.94
C SER A 11 3.58 -8.48 -14.66
N TYR A 12 3.19 -7.54 -15.53
CA TYR A 12 3.30 -6.11 -15.25
C TYR A 12 2.19 -5.60 -14.32
N GLY A 13 0.93 -5.89 -14.67
CA GLY A 13 -0.23 -5.25 -14.06
C GLY A 13 -0.53 -5.73 -12.63
N LEU A 14 -0.25 -6.99 -12.32
CA LEU A 14 -0.48 -7.56 -10.99
C LEU A 14 0.38 -6.89 -9.92
N PRO A 15 1.73 -6.89 -10.01
CA PRO A 15 2.56 -6.25 -9.01
C PRO A 15 2.33 -4.73 -8.97
N LEU A 16 2.06 -4.07 -10.10
CA LEU A 16 1.70 -2.65 -10.10
C LEU A 16 0.38 -2.38 -9.36
N GLY A 17 -0.64 -3.22 -9.56
CA GLY A 17 -1.91 -3.10 -8.85
C GLY A 17 -1.75 -3.31 -7.34
N GLU A 18 -0.89 -4.24 -6.92
CA GLU A 18 -0.54 -4.43 -5.52
C GLU A 18 0.18 -3.20 -4.95
N ALA A 19 1.16 -2.65 -5.67
CA ALA A 19 1.88 -1.44 -5.27
C ALA A 19 0.94 -0.23 -5.11
N PHE A 20 -0.02 -0.08 -6.03
CA PHE A 20 -1.04 0.95 -5.96
C PHE A 20 -1.92 0.82 -4.71
N GLN A 21 -2.43 -0.38 -4.41
CA GLN A 21 -3.27 -0.58 -3.22
C GLN A 21 -2.48 -0.35 -1.93
N LEU A 22 -1.21 -0.78 -1.87
CA LEU A 22 -0.34 -0.50 -0.72
C LEU A 22 -0.12 1.00 -0.51
N ARG A 23 0.07 1.76 -1.60
CA ARG A 23 0.18 3.23 -1.55
C ARG A 23 -1.12 3.86 -1.08
N ASP A 24 -2.25 3.43 -1.61
CA ASP A 24 -3.58 3.92 -1.24
C ASP A 24 -3.87 3.67 0.25
N ASP A 25 -3.60 2.46 0.77
CA ASP A 25 -3.73 2.13 2.19
C ASP A 25 -2.84 3.03 3.08
N LEU A 26 -1.60 3.30 2.64
CA LEU A 26 -0.67 4.15 3.39
C LEU A 26 -1.15 5.62 3.42
N LEU A 27 -1.62 6.15 2.29
CA LEU A 27 -2.15 7.51 2.19
C LEU A 27 -3.49 7.64 2.94
N GLY A 28 -4.33 6.62 2.88
CA GLY A 28 -5.58 6.57 3.62
C GLY A 28 -5.36 6.67 5.12
N LEU A 29 -4.29 6.07 5.66
CA LEU A 29 -4.01 6.11 7.09
C LEU A 29 -3.14 7.30 7.54
N PHE A 30 -2.14 7.68 6.75
CA PHE A 30 -1.12 8.66 7.13
C PHE A 30 -1.14 9.96 6.31
N GLY A 31 -1.94 10.05 5.25
CA GLY A 31 -2.06 11.24 4.42
C GLY A 31 -2.78 12.39 5.14
N ASP A 32 -2.58 13.60 4.62
CA ASP A 32 -3.30 14.78 5.12
C ASP A 32 -4.79 14.69 4.72
N PRO A 33 -5.74 14.76 5.68
CA PRO A 33 -7.17 14.77 5.39
C PRO A 33 -7.60 15.83 4.37
N SER A 34 -6.88 16.95 4.30
CA SER A 34 -7.14 18.02 3.32
C SER A 34 -6.79 17.63 1.89
N HIS A 35 -5.92 16.63 1.69
CA HIS A 35 -5.50 16.11 0.39
C HIS A 35 -6.24 14.80 0.04
N THR A 36 -6.62 13.99 1.04
CA THR A 36 -7.29 12.69 0.83
C THR A 36 -8.81 12.80 0.68
N GLY A 37 -9.41 13.90 1.15
CA GLY A 37 -10.85 14.17 1.01
C GLY A 37 -11.76 13.23 1.81
N LYS A 38 -11.19 12.39 2.69
CA LYS A 38 -11.89 11.47 3.60
C LYS A 38 -11.34 11.60 5.01
N ALA A 39 -12.17 11.30 6.01
CA ALA A 39 -11.63 11.00 7.33
C ALA A 39 -10.82 9.71 7.21
N ASN A 40 -9.51 9.81 7.43
CA ASN A 40 -8.54 8.69 7.48
C ASN A 40 -8.96 7.53 8.42
N ALA A 41 -10.05 7.70 9.18
CA ALA A 41 -10.66 6.74 10.08
C ALA A 41 -11.46 5.63 9.37
N ASP A 42 -11.97 5.84 8.14
CA ASP A 42 -12.90 4.88 7.51
C ASP A 42 -12.29 3.50 7.25
N ASP A 43 -10.99 3.40 6.94
CA ASP A 43 -10.37 2.12 6.62
C ASP A 43 -9.94 1.32 7.87
N VAL A 44 -9.58 2.00 8.97
CA VAL A 44 -9.30 1.33 10.25
C VAL A 44 -10.60 1.02 10.99
N ALA A 45 -11.58 1.92 10.97
CA ALA A 45 -12.91 1.69 11.55
C ALA A 45 -13.74 0.68 10.74
N GLY A 46 -13.50 0.58 9.43
CA GLY A 46 -14.09 -0.43 8.56
C GLY A 46 -13.59 -1.87 8.81
N HIS A 47 -12.69 -2.07 9.77
CA HIS A 47 -12.08 -3.37 10.09
C HIS A 47 -11.46 -4.06 8.86
N ARG A 48 -11.02 -3.28 7.85
CA ARG A 48 -10.48 -3.86 6.63
C ARG A 48 -9.07 -4.39 6.92
N PRO A 49 -8.79 -5.68 6.66
CA PRO A 49 -7.45 -6.21 6.85
C PRO A 49 -6.53 -5.68 5.73
N THR A 50 -5.91 -4.54 5.96
CA THR A 50 -4.87 -3.98 5.07
C THR A 50 -3.53 -4.68 5.30
N ALA A 51 -2.66 -4.67 4.29
CA ALA A 51 -1.29 -5.20 4.44
C ALA A 51 -0.52 -4.48 5.56
N LEU A 52 -0.82 -3.18 5.76
CA LEU A 52 -0.27 -2.36 6.82
C LEU A 52 -0.67 -2.87 8.23
N LEU A 53 -1.93 -3.23 8.44
CA LEU A 53 -2.38 -3.85 9.71
C LEU A 53 -1.76 -5.22 9.92
N ALA A 54 -1.71 -6.05 8.87
CA ALA A 54 -1.11 -7.38 8.94
C ALA A 54 0.38 -7.32 9.30
N GLU A 55 1.12 -6.40 8.67
CA GLU A 55 2.55 -6.25 8.92
C GLU A 55 2.83 -5.67 10.31
N THR A 56 1.99 -4.74 10.76
CA THR A 56 2.04 -4.22 12.14
C THR A 56 1.83 -5.34 13.15
N TRP A 57 0.81 -6.19 12.94
CA TRP A 57 0.52 -7.31 13.84
C TRP A 57 1.67 -8.34 13.88
N ARG A 58 2.29 -8.60 12.72
CA ARG A 58 3.43 -9.51 12.60
C ARG A 58 4.64 -9.02 13.40
N LEU A 59 4.89 -7.71 13.40
CA LEU A 59 6.01 -7.07 14.11
C LEU A 59 5.73 -6.78 15.58
N ALA A 60 4.46 -6.58 15.93
CA ALA A 60 4.04 -6.20 17.27
C ALA A 60 4.41 -7.26 18.32
N GLY A 61 4.95 -6.79 19.45
CA GLY A 61 5.12 -7.56 20.67
C GLY A 61 3.79 -7.82 21.38
N ALA A 62 3.84 -8.51 22.53
CA ALA A 62 2.63 -8.85 23.28
C ALA A 62 1.82 -7.61 23.70
N ASP A 63 2.48 -6.61 24.27
CA ASP A 63 1.84 -5.38 24.76
C ASP A 63 1.21 -4.56 23.60
N ASP A 64 1.91 -4.45 22.47
CA ASP A 64 1.40 -3.77 21.28
C ASP A 64 0.20 -4.51 20.70
N ARG A 65 0.21 -5.84 20.67
CA ARG A 65 -0.92 -6.64 20.19
C ARG A 65 -2.15 -6.47 21.08
N GLU A 66 -1.96 -6.49 22.40
CA GLU A 66 -3.05 -6.23 23.33
C GLU A 66 -3.66 -4.84 23.11
N ARG A 67 -2.81 -3.82 22.98
CA ARG A 67 -3.23 -2.44 22.69
C ARG A 67 -3.97 -2.34 21.37
N LEU A 68 -3.46 -2.94 20.30
CA LEU A 68 -4.10 -2.95 18.98
C LEU A 68 -5.45 -3.69 19.01
N SER A 69 -5.52 -4.86 19.65
CA SER A 69 -6.79 -5.60 19.79
C SER A 69 -7.86 -4.82 20.54
N ALA A 70 -7.49 -4.11 21.60
CA ALA A 70 -8.43 -3.29 22.38
C ALA A 70 -9.01 -2.11 21.58
N LEU A 71 -8.26 -1.60 20.60
CA LEU A 71 -8.69 -0.50 19.74
C LEU A 71 -9.50 -1.03 18.55
N LEU A 72 -8.97 -2.03 17.84
CA LEU A 72 -9.60 -2.62 16.66
C LEU A 72 -10.87 -3.42 16.98
N GLY A 73 -11.12 -3.77 18.25
CA GLY A 73 -12.38 -4.38 18.68
C GLY A 73 -13.53 -3.38 18.92
N ARG A 74 -13.30 -2.07 18.74
CA ARG A 74 -14.30 -1.03 18.98
C ARG A 74 -15.20 -0.85 17.76
N PRO A 75 -16.52 -0.57 17.95
CA PRO A 75 -17.43 -0.30 16.82
C PRO A 75 -17.05 0.95 16.00
N ALA A 76 -16.33 1.88 16.62
CA ALA A 76 -15.81 3.08 15.99
C ALA A 76 -14.47 3.46 16.63
N LEU A 77 -13.59 4.04 15.82
CA LEU A 77 -12.34 4.65 16.26
C LEU A 77 -12.47 6.17 16.16
N ASP A 78 -12.24 6.85 17.27
CA ASP A 78 -12.05 8.30 17.28
C ASP A 78 -10.60 8.65 16.89
N GLU A 79 -10.32 9.94 16.73
CA GLU A 79 -9.00 10.42 16.29
C GLU A 79 -7.89 10.02 17.28
N ASP A 80 -8.17 10.05 18.59
CA ASP A 80 -7.20 9.67 19.63
C ASP A 80 -6.83 8.17 19.54
N ALA A 81 -7.82 7.31 19.27
CA ALA A 81 -7.60 5.90 19.02
C ALA A 81 -6.82 5.67 17.72
N LEU A 82 -7.14 6.42 16.66
CA LEU A 82 -6.45 6.34 15.38
C LEU A 82 -4.98 6.79 15.50
N ASP A 83 -4.72 7.87 16.23
CA ASP A 83 -3.37 8.35 16.52
C ASP A 83 -2.57 7.36 17.37
N THR A 84 -3.24 6.65 18.28
CA THR A 84 -2.62 5.54 19.00
C THR A 84 -2.19 4.43 18.05
N VAL A 85 -3.07 3.99 17.13
CA VAL A 85 -2.74 2.96 16.14
C VAL A 85 -1.57 3.42 15.27
N ARG A 86 -1.63 4.65 14.72
CA ARG A 86 -0.54 5.26 13.95
C ARG A 86 0.76 5.32 14.75
N GLY A 87 0.69 5.63 16.04
CA GLY A 87 1.83 5.66 16.94
C GLY A 87 2.53 4.32 17.06
N VAL A 88 1.75 3.24 17.26
CA VAL A 88 2.28 1.86 17.28
C VAL A 88 2.92 1.50 15.93
N MET A 89 2.24 1.80 14.82
CA MET A 89 2.77 1.52 13.48
C MET A 89 4.08 2.25 13.19
N ARG A 90 4.19 3.52 13.60
CA ARG A 90 5.43 4.31 13.46
C ARG A 90 6.55 3.75 14.33
N ALA A 91 6.25 3.37 15.58
CA ALA A 91 7.23 2.77 16.48
C ALA A 91 7.79 1.44 15.93
N LEU A 92 6.93 0.64 15.30
CA LEU A 92 7.32 -0.61 14.64
C LEU A 92 7.91 -0.42 13.24
N ARG A 93 7.94 0.82 12.73
CA ARG A 93 8.38 1.17 11.37
C ARG A 93 7.64 0.41 10.28
N THR A 94 6.38 0.06 10.51
CA THR A 94 5.53 -0.57 9.48
C THR A 94 5.41 0.28 8.22
N PRO A 95 5.24 1.62 8.29
CA PRO A 95 5.18 2.46 7.09
C PRO A 95 6.38 2.27 6.17
N ASP A 96 7.60 2.27 6.73
CA ASP A 96 8.84 2.07 5.97
C ASP A 96 8.84 0.71 5.25
N ARG A 97 8.32 -0.32 5.91
CA ARG A 97 8.25 -1.67 5.31
C ARG A 97 7.22 -1.77 4.20
N ILE A 98 6.11 -1.07 4.31
CA ILE A 98 5.13 -0.96 3.23
C ILE A 98 5.73 -0.19 2.05
N GLU A 99 6.53 0.84 2.29
CA GLU A 99 7.27 1.55 1.25
C GLU A 99 8.27 0.65 0.53
N ASP A 100 9.01 -0.18 1.27
CA ASP A 100 9.91 -1.19 0.69
C ASP A 100 9.13 -2.19 -0.18
N MET A 101 7.94 -2.63 0.27
CA MET A 101 7.07 -3.51 -0.51
C MET A 101 6.56 -2.86 -1.79
N ILE A 102 6.16 -1.58 -1.73
CA ILE A 102 5.76 -0.80 -2.90
C ILE A 102 6.92 -0.75 -3.91
N GLY A 103 8.13 -0.39 -3.45
CA GLY A 103 9.32 -0.31 -4.29
C GLY A 103 9.62 -1.65 -4.99
N ALA A 104 9.63 -2.75 -4.22
CA ALA A 104 9.87 -4.07 -4.77
C ALA A 104 8.85 -4.48 -5.86
N ARG A 105 7.58 -4.09 -5.71
CA ARG A 105 6.54 -4.42 -6.69
C ARG A 105 6.58 -3.52 -7.92
N VAL A 106 6.98 -2.27 -7.76
CA VAL A 106 7.28 -1.39 -8.92
C VAL A 106 8.46 -1.97 -9.71
N GLU A 107 9.53 -2.39 -9.04
CA GLU A 107 10.67 -3.04 -9.69
C GLU A 107 10.26 -4.33 -10.42
N GLU A 108 9.43 -5.16 -9.80
CA GLU A 108 8.86 -6.37 -10.42
C GLU A 108 8.04 -6.04 -11.69
N ALA A 109 7.17 -5.03 -11.61
CA ALA A 109 6.37 -4.58 -12.74
C ALA A 109 7.26 -4.08 -13.89
N LEU A 110 8.27 -3.26 -13.59
CA LEU A 110 9.18 -2.73 -14.61
C LEU A 110 10.03 -3.84 -15.23
N GLY A 111 10.51 -4.80 -14.44
CA GLY A 111 11.23 -5.97 -14.96
C GLY A 111 10.37 -6.79 -15.93
N ALA A 112 9.08 -6.95 -15.63
CA ALA A 112 8.14 -7.62 -16.55
C ALA A 112 7.94 -6.85 -17.87
N LEU A 113 8.04 -5.52 -17.87
CA LEU A 113 8.00 -4.74 -19.12
C LEU A 113 9.24 -4.98 -19.99
N ASP A 114 10.41 -5.13 -19.39
CA ASP A 114 11.66 -5.37 -20.12
C ASP A 114 11.65 -6.71 -20.87
N GLU A 115 10.91 -7.70 -20.34
CA GLU A 115 10.69 -8.98 -21.00
C GLU A 115 9.69 -8.91 -22.18
N LEU A 116 8.89 -7.84 -22.25
CA LEU A 116 7.94 -7.62 -23.34
C LEU A 116 8.64 -6.88 -24.49
N THR A 117 8.56 -7.45 -25.69
CA THR A 117 8.95 -6.72 -26.91
C THR A 117 7.89 -5.68 -27.26
N LEU A 118 8.01 -4.48 -26.67
CA LEU A 118 7.11 -3.35 -26.88
C LEU A 118 7.76 -2.26 -27.76
N PRO A 119 6.97 -1.52 -28.57
CA PRO A 119 7.41 -0.27 -29.16
C PRO A 119 7.80 0.75 -28.08
N ALA A 120 8.86 1.51 -28.30
CA ALA A 120 9.38 2.50 -27.33
C ALA A 120 8.31 3.45 -26.75
N PRO A 121 7.33 3.97 -27.51
CA PRO A 121 6.27 4.80 -26.93
C PRO A 121 5.43 4.08 -25.87
N ALA A 122 5.14 2.79 -26.07
CA ALA A 122 4.35 2.00 -25.13
C ALA A 122 5.14 1.66 -23.86
N ALA A 123 6.41 1.26 -24.02
CA ALA A 123 7.30 1.01 -22.89
C ALA A 123 7.48 2.25 -22.01
N ASN A 124 7.67 3.43 -22.63
CA ASN A 124 7.79 4.70 -21.92
C ASN A 124 6.51 5.07 -21.16
N ALA A 125 5.34 4.89 -21.79
CA ALA A 125 4.06 5.20 -21.17
C ALA A 125 3.76 4.29 -19.96
N LEU A 126 4.02 2.99 -20.07
CA LEU A 126 3.83 2.04 -18.97
C LEU A 126 4.84 2.27 -17.84
N THR A 127 6.08 2.58 -18.16
CA THR A 127 7.09 2.97 -17.15
C THR A 127 6.66 4.22 -16.40
N ALA A 128 6.16 5.24 -17.11
CA ALA A 128 5.67 6.47 -16.48
C ALA A 128 4.46 6.19 -15.58
N LEU A 129 3.53 5.35 -16.03
CA LEU A 129 2.37 4.94 -15.25
C LEU A 129 2.78 4.23 -13.95
N ALA A 130 3.70 3.28 -14.02
CA ALA A 130 4.16 2.53 -12.85
C ALA A 130 4.74 3.44 -11.76
N ARG A 131 5.51 4.45 -12.17
CA ARG A 131 6.06 5.47 -11.27
C ARG A 131 4.96 6.35 -10.69
N SER A 132 4.13 6.96 -11.53
CA SER A 132 3.09 7.90 -11.07
C SER A 132 2.04 7.25 -10.18
N ALA A 133 1.72 5.97 -10.40
CA ALA A 133 0.72 5.23 -9.63
C ALA A 133 1.15 4.97 -8.18
N THR A 134 2.45 5.10 -7.89
CA THR A 134 3.03 4.77 -6.58
C THR A 134 3.79 5.93 -5.94
N ASP A 135 3.77 7.11 -6.58
CA ASP A 135 4.38 8.32 -6.05
C ASP A 135 3.68 8.77 -4.77
N ARG A 136 4.48 9.36 -3.87
CA ARG A 136 3.93 10.09 -2.73
C ARG A 136 3.39 11.43 -3.23
N PRO A 137 2.12 11.78 -2.98
CA PRO A 137 1.66 13.14 -3.18
C PRO A 137 2.45 14.05 -2.24
N SER A 138 3.16 15.01 -2.84
CA SER A 138 3.89 16.09 -2.17
C SER A 138 2.97 17.08 -1.48
#